data_AF-A0A7C4MSC3-F1
#
_entry.id   AF-A0A7C4MSC3-F1
#
_cell.length_a   1.000
_cell.length_b   1.000
_cell.length_c   1.000
_cell.angle_alpha   90.00
_cell.angle_beta   90.00
_cell.angle_gamma   90.00
#
_symmetry.space_group_name_H-M   'P 1'
#
loop_
_entity.id
_entity.type
_entity.pdbx_description
1 polymer ?
#
loop_
_entity_poly.entity_id
_entity_poly.type
_entity_poly.pdbx_seq_one_letter_code
_entity_poly.pdbx_strand_id
1 'polypeptide(L)'
;MQGLELDWVCVTWDADLRFTPSGWNYYIFRGDRWCRLHNEDRRNYLRNAYRVLLTRARQGMVIFVPPGETNDPTRSPEVYDRTFEYLARIGIPVLTG
;
A
#
# COMPACT_ATOMS: atom_id res chain seq x y z
N MET A 1 -19.64 6.37 2.02
CA MET A 1 -18.99 7.42 1.22
C MET A 1 -19.41 7.29 -0.24
N GLN A 2 -20.32 8.17 -0.65
CA GLN A 2 -20.88 8.31 -2.00
C GLN A 2 -19.82 8.93 -2.94
N GLY A 3 -19.84 8.55 -4.21
CA GLY A 3 -18.73 8.72 -5.16
C GLY A 3 -18.42 10.16 -5.57
N LEU A 4 -17.29 10.68 -5.09
CA LEU A 4 -16.42 11.45 -5.97
C LEU A 4 -15.71 10.44 -6.88
N GLU A 5 -16.07 10.43 -8.16
CA GLU A 5 -15.20 9.84 -9.17
C GLU A 5 -14.14 10.88 -9.53
N LEU A 6 -12.87 10.50 -9.45
CA LEU A 6 -11.74 11.35 -9.77
C LEU A 6 -11.20 10.91 -11.13
N ASP A 7 -10.91 11.85 -12.03
CA ASP A 7 -10.33 11.52 -13.33
C ASP A 7 -8.99 10.81 -13.17
N TRP A 8 -8.12 11.36 -12.31
CA TRP A 8 -6.84 10.80 -11.94
C TRP A 8 -6.70 10.71 -10.43
N VAL A 9 -6.08 9.62 -9.96
CA VAL A 9 -5.81 9.41 -8.53
C VAL A 9 -4.36 9.01 -8.34
N CYS A 10 -3.74 9.54 -7.29
CA CYS A 10 -2.50 8.98 -6.73
C CYS A 10 -2.83 8.23 -5.45
N VAL A 11 -2.48 6.94 -5.39
CA VAL A 11 -2.61 6.11 -4.19
C VAL A 11 -1.22 5.89 -3.61
N THR A 12 -0.97 6.45 -2.43
CA THR A 12 0.22 6.11 -1.65
C THR A 12 0.01 4.76 -0.97
N TRP A 13 0.87 3.79 -1.27
CA TRP A 13 0.83 2.45 -0.71
C TRP A 13 1.83 2.33 0.43
N ASP A 14 1.34 2.25 1.67
CA ASP A 14 2.18 2.28 2.86
C ASP A 14 2.41 0.89 3.47
N ALA A 15 3.23 0.82 4.53
CA ALA A 15 3.65 -0.40 5.19
C ALA A 15 2.55 -1.11 6.02
N ASP A 16 1.35 -0.54 6.12
CA ASP A 16 0.19 -1.10 6.81
C ASP A 16 -0.42 -2.32 6.09
N LEU A 17 -0.42 -2.30 4.75
CA LEU A 17 -0.76 -3.43 3.89
C LEU A 17 0.44 -3.77 3.01
N ARG A 18 1.36 -4.61 3.50
CA ARG A 18 2.63 -4.88 2.81
C ARG A 18 2.73 -6.29 2.24
N PHE A 19 3.38 -6.41 1.09
CA PHE A 19 3.62 -7.71 0.46
C PHE A 19 4.85 -8.40 1.08
N THR A 20 4.75 -9.72 1.25
CA THR A 20 5.84 -10.58 1.72
C THR A 20 5.85 -11.88 0.93
N PRO A 21 6.92 -12.71 1.00
CA PRO A 21 6.95 -14.01 0.31
C PRO A 21 5.77 -14.93 0.65
N SER A 22 5.20 -14.81 1.85
CA SER A 22 4.01 -15.56 2.28
C SER A 22 2.67 -14.88 1.93
N GLY A 23 2.70 -13.79 1.16
CA GLY A 23 1.53 -13.00 0.77
C GLY A 23 1.38 -11.68 1.55
N TRP A 24 0.16 -11.13 1.50
CA TRP A 24 -0.18 -9.83 2.09
C TRP A 24 -0.28 -9.89 3.62
N ASN A 25 0.47 -9.00 4.28
CA ASN A 25 0.46 -8.85 5.72
C ASN A 25 -0.15 -7.51 6.14
N TYR A 26 -0.74 -7.50 7.34
CA TYR A 26 -1.54 -6.41 7.85
C TYR A 26 -0.92 -5.90 9.14
N TYR A 27 -0.72 -4.59 9.19
CA TYR A 27 -0.09 -3.90 10.31
C TYR A 27 -0.87 -2.65 10.67
N ILE A 28 -0.63 -2.19 11.89
CA ILE A 28 -1.12 -0.92 12.40
C ILE A 28 0.06 -0.19 13.04
N PHE A 29 0.22 1.08 12.69
CA PHE A 29 1.23 1.93 13.32
C PHE A 29 0.77 2.34 14.72
N ARG A 30 1.61 2.13 15.73
CA ARG A 30 1.31 2.49 17.12
C ARG A 30 2.54 3.09 17.77
N GLY A 31 2.44 4.37 18.13
CA GLY A 31 3.56 5.12 18.70
C GLY A 31 4.64 5.32 17.64
N ASP A 32 5.68 4.48 17.70
CA ASP A 32 6.90 4.55 16.92
C ASP A 32 7.19 3.25 16.15
N ARG A 33 6.21 2.35 16.00
CA ARG A 33 6.43 1.04 15.38
C ARG A 33 5.20 0.44 14.70
N TRP A 34 5.47 -0.49 13.79
CA TRP A 34 4.47 -1.35 13.16
C TRP A 34 4.15 -2.58 14.02
N CYS A 35 2.88 -2.74 14.37
CA CYS A 35 2.37 -3.92 15.07
C CYS A 35 1.50 -4.77 14.15
N ARG A 36 1.58 -6.11 14.25
CA ARG A 36 0.70 -7.01 13.51
C ARG A 36 -0.77 -6.73 13.84
N LEU A 37 -1.60 -6.61 12.81
CA LEU A 37 -3.04 -6.47 12.95
C LEU A 37 -3.69 -7.84 12.90
N HIS A 38 -4.02 -8.41 14.06
CA HIS A 38 -4.61 -9.75 14.16
C HIS A 38 -6.13 -9.79 14.01
N ASN A 39 -6.84 -8.74 14.42
CA ASN A 39 -8.30 -8.69 14.35
C ASN A 39 -8.77 -8.72 12.89
N GLU A 40 -9.55 -9.74 12.53
CA GLU A 40 -9.94 -10.02 11.14
C GLU A 40 -10.84 -8.94 10.54
N ASP A 41 -11.79 -8.39 11.31
CA ASP A 41 -12.66 -7.31 10.83
C ASP A 41 -11.86 -6.07 10.42
N ARG A 42 -10.86 -5.70 11.24
CA ARG A 42 -9.97 -4.58 10.93
C ARG A 42 -9.08 -4.87 9.72
N ARG A 43 -8.62 -6.12 9.54
CA ARG A 43 -7.87 -6.52 8.34
C ARG A 43 -8.73 -6.42 7.09
N ASN A 44 -9.97 -6.90 7.17
CA ASN A 44 -10.95 -6.82 6.09
C ASN A 44 -11.27 -5.37 5.75
N TYR A 45 -11.45 -4.52 6.76
CA TYR A 45 -11.64 -3.09 6.59
C TYR A 45 -10.46 -2.45 5.86
N LEU A 46 -9.22 -2.71 6.29
CA LEU A 46 -8.01 -2.18 5.66
C LEU A 46 -7.91 -2.63 4.19
N ARG A 47 -8.08 -3.94 3.93
CA ARG A 47 -8.07 -4.48 2.56
C ARG A 47 -9.12 -3.80 1.69
N ASN A 48 -10.32 -3.60 2.22
CA ASN A 48 -11.41 -2.98 1.49
C ASN A 48 -11.15 -1.49 1.23
N ALA A 49 -10.47 -0.78 2.13
CA ALA A 49 -10.05 0.59 1.89
C ALA A 49 -9.14 0.67 0.65
N TYR A 50 -8.12 -0.19 0.55
CA TYR A 50 -7.27 -0.29 -0.64
C TYR A 50 -8.05 -0.68 -1.90
N ARG A 51 -8.94 -1.68 -1.83
CA ARG A 51 -9.80 -2.06 -2.97
C ARG A 51 -10.65 -0.89 -3.46
N VAL A 52 -11.23 -0.13 -2.53
CA VAL A 52 -12.04 1.04 -2.86
C VAL A 52 -11.18 2.10 -3.55
N LEU A 53 -10.02 2.45 -3.00
CA LEU A 53 -9.10 3.44 -3.58
C LEU A 53 -8.67 3.04 -5.00
N LEU A 54 -8.29 1.76 -5.18
CA LEU A 54 -7.84 1.20 -6.46
C LEU A 54 -8.93 1.22 -7.55
N THR A 55 -10.19 1.43 -7.20
CA THR A 55 -11.32 1.52 -8.15
C THR A 55 -11.92 2.93 -8.28
N ARG A 56 -11.29 3.97 -7.70
CA ARG A 56 -11.84 5.35 -7.76
C ARG A 56 -11.50 6.15 -9.02
N ALA A 57 -10.44 5.78 -9.73
CA ALA A 57 -9.95 6.54 -10.88
C ALA A 57 -10.74 6.22 -12.16
N ARG A 58 -11.14 7.24 -12.92
CA ARG A 58 -11.83 7.06 -14.22
C ARG A 58 -10.86 6.92 -15.40
N GLN A 59 -9.83 7.76 -15.45
CA GLN A 59 -8.92 7.84 -16.60
C GLN A 59 -7.61 7.11 -16.32
N GLY A 60 -7.12 7.18 -15.09
CA GLY A 60 -5.90 6.47 -14.72
C GLY A 60 -5.47 6.71 -13.28
N MET A 61 -4.51 5.91 -12.85
CA MET A 61 -4.02 5.89 -11.47
C MET A 61 -2.51 5.82 -11.45
N VAL A 62 -1.92 6.56 -10.52
CA VAL A 62 -0.54 6.37 -10.09
C VAL A 62 -0.56 5.68 -8.74
N ILE A 63 0.19 4.59 -8.60
CA ILE A 63 0.46 3.97 -7.30
C ILE A 63 1.86 4.39 -6.90
N PHE A 64 1.96 5.12 -5.79
CA PHE A 64 3.23 5.56 -5.22
C PHE A 64 3.58 4.66 -4.04
N VAL A 65 4.68 3.90 -4.16
CA VAL A 65 5.27 3.19 -3.02
C VAL A 65 6.41 4.08 -2.49
N PRO A 66 6.38 4.55 -1.24
CA PRO A 66 7.43 5.38 -0.69
C PRO A 66 8.78 4.66 -0.71
N PRO A 67 9.90 5.34 -0.96
CA PRO A 67 11.20 4.76 -0.69
C PRO A 67 11.34 4.54 0.83
N GLY A 68 11.96 3.41 1.19
CA GLY A 68 12.36 3.20 2.57
C GLY A 68 13.51 4.08 3.00
N GLU A 69 13.77 4.10 4.31
CA GLU A 69 14.87 4.82 4.95
C GLU A 69 15.55 3.87 5.95
N THR A 70 16.84 3.59 5.76
CA THR A 70 17.57 2.60 6.57
C THR A 70 17.71 3.01 8.04
N ASN A 71 17.70 4.31 8.32
CA ASN A 71 17.83 4.84 9.68
C ASN A 71 16.47 4.97 10.41
N ASP A 72 15.37 4.71 9.71
CA ASP A 72 14.02 4.75 10.26
C ASP A 72 13.41 3.33 10.25
N PRO A 73 13.35 2.64 11.41
CA PRO A 73 12.80 1.28 11.48
C PRO A 73 11.31 1.23 11.12
N THR A 74 10.60 2.37 11.15
CA THR A 74 9.22 2.47 10.68
C THR A 74 9.11 2.53 9.17
N ARG A 75 10.23 2.78 8.48
CA ARG A 75 10.31 2.89 7.03
C ARG A 75 11.35 1.94 6.42
N SER A 76 11.52 0.74 6.96
CA SER A 76 12.47 -0.26 6.43
C SER A 76 12.34 -0.45 4.90
N PRO A 77 13.44 -0.31 4.13
CA PRO A 77 13.44 -0.50 2.67
C PRO A 77 12.86 -1.84 2.23
N GLU A 78 13.18 -2.94 2.93
CA GLU A 78 12.69 -4.29 2.62
C GLU A 78 11.15 -4.37 2.51
N VAL A 79 10.44 -3.54 3.29
CA VAL A 79 8.97 -3.50 3.27
C VAL A 79 8.43 -2.85 2.00
N TYR A 80 8.99 -1.71 1.63
CA TYR A 80 8.52 -0.94 0.48
C TYR A 80 9.01 -1.54 -0.82
N ASP A 81 10.29 -1.93 -0.91
CA ASP A 81 10.90 -2.51 -2.10
C ASP A 81 10.15 -3.76 -2.53
N ARG A 82 9.83 -4.67 -1.59
CA ARG A 82 9.04 -5.87 -1.90
C ARG A 82 7.64 -5.57 -2.43
N THR A 83 7.00 -4.54 -1.90
CA THR A 83 5.66 -4.15 -2.35
C THR A 83 5.73 -3.53 -3.74
N PHE A 84 6.72 -2.67 -3.99
CA PHE A 84 7.02 -2.10 -5.29
C PHE A 84 7.33 -3.18 -6.33
N GLU A 85 8.26 -4.09 -6.03
CA GLU A 85 8.64 -5.21 -6.88
C GLU A 85 7.45 -6.11 -7.19
N TYR A 86 6.59 -6.40 -6.20
CA TYR A 86 5.36 -7.15 -6.43
C TYR A 86 4.46 -6.47 -7.46
N LEU A 87 4.21 -5.16 -7.28
CA LEU A 87 3.33 -4.38 -8.16
C LEU A 87 3.90 -4.32 -9.59
N ALA A 88 5.20 -4.08 -9.73
CA ALA A 88 5.88 -4.12 -11.03
C ALA A 88 5.79 -5.50 -11.68
N ARG A 89 6.05 -6.57 -10.91
CA ARG A 89 6.02 -7.96 -11.39
C ARG A 89 4.64 -8.40 -11.90
N ILE A 90 3.55 -7.89 -11.33
CA ILE A 90 2.19 -8.19 -11.81
C ILE A 90 1.78 -7.35 -13.04
N GLY A 91 2.69 -6.55 -13.59
CA GLY A 91 2.49 -5.83 -14.85
C GLY A 91 2.07 -4.37 -14.71
N ILE A 92 2.17 -3.77 -13.52
CA ILE A 92 1.97 -2.32 -13.37
C ILE A 92 3.20 -1.60 -13.93
N PRO A 93 3.05 -0.72 -14.95
CA PRO A 93 4.20 -0.01 -15.53
C PRO A 93 4.89 0.88 -14.50
N VAL A 94 6.21 0.80 -14.45
CA VAL A 94 7.04 1.71 -13.64
C VAL A 94 7.23 3.01 -14.42
N LEU A 95 6.87 4.13 -13.81
CA LEU A 95 7.12 5.45 -14.39
C LEU A 95 8.55 5.89 -14.05
N THR A 96 9.35 6.16 -15.07
CA THR A 96 10.68 6.79 -14.96
C THR A 96 10.58 8.24 -15.39
N GLY A 97 11.19 9.15 -14.62
CA GLY A 97 11.34 10.56 -15.00
C GLY A 97 12.43 10.78 -16.03
#